data_AF-A0A117XT59-F1
#
_entry.id   AF-A0A117XT59-F1
#
_cell.length_a   1.000
_cell.length_b   1.000
_cell.length_c   1.000
_cell.angle_alpha   90.00
_cell.angle_beta   90.00
_cell.angle_gamma   90.00
#
_symmetry.space_group_name_H-M   'P 1'
#
loop_
_entity.id
_entity.type
_entity.pdbx_description
1 polymer ?
#
loop_
_entity_poly.entity_id
_entity_poly.type
_entity_poly.pdbx_seq_one_letter_code
_entity_poly.pdbx_strand_id
1 'polypeptide(L)'
;MMGKEPALEGDICACKCDPPPVMIASQTDMYMTFESNHLADLGFAPSGELIEHAFKTHDQHFRIINSDGEPVEGLPYMLKSADGKTVQGITSANGKTELISADQAHDVQFFLHLAGGSE
;
A
#
# COMPACT_ATOMS: atom_id res chain seq x y z
N MET A 1 19.76 17.40 -25.96
CA MET A 1 19.31 17.03 -27.32
C MET A 1 17.89 17.54 -27.49
N MET A 2 17.57 18.25 -28.59
CA MET A 2 16.22 18.62 -29.12
C MET A 2 14.94 18.37 -28.27
N GLY A 3 14.93 18.64 -26.96
CA GLY A 3 13.83 18.33 -26.05
C GLY A 3 13.51 16.84 -25.87
N LYS A 4 14.46 15.92 -26.11
CA LYS A 4 14.27 14.47 -25.98
C LYS A 4 15.18 13.88 -24.92
N GLU A 5 14.66 12.91 -24.17
CA GLU A 5 15.43 12.10 -23.22
C GLU A 5 16.53 11.31 -23.96
N PRO A 6 17.75 11.24 -23.41
CA PRO A 6 18.80 10.39 -23.96
C PRO A 6 18.46 8.92 -23.76
N ALA A 7 18.79 8.07 -24.73
CA ALA A 7 18.64 6.63 -24.57
C ALA A 7 19.66 6.10 -23.54
N LEU A 8 19.23 5.22 -22.63
CA LEU A 8 20.03 4.55 -21.60
C LEU A 8 20.26 3.05 -21.93
N GLU A 9 21.20 2.42 -21.21
CA GLU A 9 21.47 0.97 -21.32
C GLU A 9 20.16 0.19 -21.20
N GLY A 10 19.91 -0.72 -22.15
CA GLY A 10 18.71 -1.55 -22.18
C GLY A 10 17.51 -0.93 -22.91
N ASP A 11 17.57 0.34 -23.34
CA ASP A 11 16.48 0.95 -24.10
C ASP A 11 16.25 0.24 -25.44
N ILE A 12 14.99 0.07 -25.83
CA ILE A 12 14.64 -0.58 -27.09
C ILE A 12 14.97 0.34 -28.26
N CYS A 13 15.74 -0.17 -29.22
CA CYS A 13 16.08 0.54 -30.43
C CYS A 13 14.85 0.78 -31.30
N ALA A 14 14.75 1.96 -31.91
CA ALA A 14 13.62 2.32 -32.78
C ALA A 14 13.59 1.59 -34.14
N CYS A 15 14.53 0.66 -34.40
CA CYS A 15 14.53 -0.10 -35.64
C CYS A 15 13.38 -1.14 -35.64
N LYS A 16 12.91 -1.52 -36.83
CA LYS A 16 11.80 -2.47 -36.99
C LYS A 16 12.25 -3.94 -37.01
N CYS A 17 13.34 -4.25 -36.33
CA CYS A 17 13.84 -5.62 -36.21
C CYS A 17 12.93 -6.43 -35.27
N ASP A 18 12.88 -7.75 -35.49
CA ASP A 18 12.13 -8.69 -34.65
C ASP A 18 13.06 -9.85 -34.21
N PRO A 19 13.36 -10.00 -32.91
CA PRO A 19 12.96 -9.12 -31.81
C PRO A 19 13.64 -7.74 -31.89
N PRO A 20 13.04 -6.69 -31.33
CA PRO A 20 13.67 -5.38 -31.25
C PRO A 20 14.99 -5.46 -30.47
N PRO A 21 16.11 -4.93 -31.00
CA PRO A 21 17.37 -4.91 -30.28
C PRO A 21 17.33 -3.88 -29.15
N VAL A 22 18.15 -4.13 -28.13
CA VAL A 22 18.34 -3.24 -26.98
C VAL A 22 19.63 -2.42 -27.12
N MET A 23 19.64 -1.22 -26.55
CA MET A 23 20.78 -0.32 -26.53
C MET A 23 21.84 -0.87 -25.59
N ILE A 24 23.07 -0.94 -26.09
CA ILE A 24 24.27 -1.26 -25.30
C ILE A 24 25.12 0.00 -25.25
N ALA A 25 25.27 0.57 -24.06
CA ALA A 25 26.01 1.78 -23.81
C ALA A 25 27.51 1.50 -23.97
N SER A 26 28.17 2.35 -24.73
CA SER A 26 29.63 2.32 -24.87
C SER A 26 30.36 2.84 -23.62
N GLN A 27 29.62 3.47 -22.71
CA GLN A 27 30.09 4.05 -21.46
C GLN A 27 29.24 3.52 -20.31
N THR A 28 29.86 3.30 -19.15
CA THR A 28 29.20 2.70 -17.99
C THR A 28 28.68 3.72 -16.97
N ASP A 29 28.94 5.01 -17.19
CA ASP A 29 28.64 6.10 -16.24
C ASP A 29 27.66 7.13 -16.85
N MET A 30 26.59 6.63 -17.46
CA MET A 30 25.51 7.47 -17.97
C MET A 30 24.26 7.19 -17.16
N TYR A 31 23.78 8.21 -16.45
CA TYR A 31 22.56 8.17 -15.66
C TYR A 31 21.70 9.38 -15.98
N MET A 32 20.42 9.28 -15.62
CA MET A 32 19.51 10.41 -15.60
C MET A 32 18.87 10.51 -14.22
N THR A 33 18.64 11.73 -13.77
CA THR A 33 17.95 12.00 -12.51
C THR A 33 16.61 12.62 -12.83
N PHE A 34 15.58 12.17 -12.12
CA PHE A 34 14.25 12.72 -12.20
C PHE A 34 13.93 13.51 -10.93
N GLU A 35 13.25 14.64 -11.10
CA GLU A 35 12.60 15.32 -10.00
C GLU A 35 11.37 14.52 -9.54
N SER A 36 10.98 14.70 -8.28
CA SER A 36 9.90 13.93 -7.65
C SER A 36 8.55 14.03 -8.37
N ASN A 37 8.26 15.16 -9.00
CA ASN A 37 7.06 15.34 -9.81
C ASN A 37 7.10 14.50 -11.09
N HIS A 38 8.25 14.42 -11.76
CA HIS A 38 8.41 13.60 -12.96
C HIS A 38 8.34 12.11 -12.62
N LEU A 39 8.87 11.70 -11.46
CA LEU A 39 8.69 10.34 -10.95
C LEU A 39 7.21 10.01 -10.73
N ALA A 40 6.43 10.93 -10.14
CA ALA A 40 5.00 10.72 -9.94
C ALA A 40 4.23 10.57 -11.26
N ASP A 41 4.57 11.36 -12.29
CA ASP A 41 3.97 11.25 -13.64
C ASP A 41 4.28 9.89 -14.31
N LEU A 42 5.44 9.32 -14.01
CA LEU A 42 5.84 7.97 -14.45
C LEU A 42 5.28 6.85 -13.56
N GLY A 43 4.55 7.18 -12.49
CA GLY A 43 3.97 6.20 -11.57
C GLY A 43 4.95 5.69 -10.52
N PHE A 44 5.94 6.49 -10.12
CA PHE A 44 6.91 6.17 -9.06
C PHE A 44 6.78 7.10 -7.85
N ALA A 45 6.98 6.54 -6.66
CA ALA A 45 7.10 7.26 -5.40
C ALA A 45 8.41 8.07 -5.37
N PRO A 46 8.57 9.06 -4.47
CA PRO A 46 9.82 9.81 -4.32
C PRO A 46 11.03 8.93 -3.96
N SER A 47 10.79 7.73 -3.42
CA SER A 47 11.80 6.70 -3.17
C SER A 47 12.28 5.96 -4.43
N GLY A 48 11.62 6.16 -5.58
CA GLY A 48 11.87 5.42 -6.83
C GLY A 48 11.10 4.10 -6.94
N GLU A 49 10.20 3.80 -6.00
CA GLU A 49 9.37 2.59 -6.02
C GLU A 49 8.11 2.79 -6.87
N LEU A 50 7.68 1.77 -7.63
CA LEU A 50 6.42 1.83 -8.39
C LEU A 50 5.22 2.07 -7.46
N ILE A 51 4.41 3.09 -7.77
CA ILE A 51 3.20 3.46 -7.03
C ILE A 51 2.16 2.33 -7.03
N GLU A 52 2.16 1.44 -8.02
CA GLU A 52 1.27 0.27 -8.04
C GLU A 52 1.44 -0.67 -6.82
N HIS A 53 2.62 -0.68 -6.19
CA HIS A 53 2.86 -1.43 -4.96
C HIS A 53 2.44 -0.68 -3.70
N ALA A 54 2.32 0.65 -3.74
CA ALA A 54 2.01 1.46 -2.57
C ALA A 54 0.52 1.43 -2.18
N PHE A 55 -0.38 1.01 -3.10
CA PHE A 55 -1.83 1.11 -2.91
C PHE A 55 -2.61 -0.21 -2.93
N LYS A 56 -1.93 -1.37 -2.90
CA LYS A 56 -2.62 -2.68 -2.78
C LYS A 56 -2.82 -3.13 -1.34
N THR A 57 -2.90 -2.20 -0.38
CA THR A 57 -3.28 -2.57 0.98
C THR A 57 -4.81 -2.54 1.11
N HIS A 58 -5.38 -3.68 1.47
CA HIS A 58 -6.81 -3.85 1.73
C HIS A 58 -7.06 -3.70 3.23
N ASP A 59 -6.73 -2.50 3.69
CA ASP A 59 -6.73 -2.12 5.09
C ASP A 59 -8.16 -1.97 5.65
N GLN A 60 -8.46 -2.69 6.72
CA GLN A 60 -9.77 -2.66 7.38
C GLN A 60 -9.65 -2.33 8.86
N HIS A 61 -10.70 -1.72 9.42
CA HIS A 61 -10.88 -1.54 10.86
C HIS A 61 -12.37 -1.43 11.18
N PHE A 62 -12.74 -1.64 12.44
CA PHE A 62 -14.10 -1.41 12.93
C PHE A 62 -14.14 -0.16 13.81
N ARG A 63 -15.30 0.50 13.83
CA ARG A 63 -15.61 1.58 14.77
C ARG A 63 -16.88 1.22 15.54
N ILE A 64 -16.81 1.20 16.86
CA ILE A 64 -17.94 0.89 17.74
C ILE A 64 -18.54 2.19 18.26
N ILE A 65 -19.84 2.32 18.06
CA ILE A 65 -20.65 3.49 18.40
C ILE A 65 -21.86 2.99 19.21
N ASN A 66 -22.15 3.64 20.33
CA ASN A 66 -23.33 3.39 21.14
C ASN A 66 -24.60 3.88 20.44
N SER A 67 -25.77 3.49 20.95
CA SER A 67 -27.06 3.92 20.41
C SER A 67 -27.31 5.43 20.51
N ASP A 68 -26.61 6.12 21.41
CA ASP A 68 -26.61 7.58 21.56
C ASP A 68 -25.67 8.30 20.56
N GLY A 69 -24.90 7.54 19.76
CA GLY A 69 -23.95 8.07 18.78
C GLY A 69 -22.53 8.28 19.32
N GLU A 70 -22.29 8.02 20.62
CA GLU A 70 -20.98 8.20 21.23
C GLU A 70 -20.04 7.01 20.93
N PRO A 71 -18.75 7.26 20.66
CA PRO A 71 -17.78 6.20 20.46
C PRO A 71 -17.52 5.41 21.74
N VAL A 72 -17.32 4.10 21.61
CA VAL A 72 -17.03 3.26 22.78
C VAL A 72 -15.54 2.99 22.89
N GLU A 73 -14.90 3.64 23.85
CA GLU A 73 -13.51 3.42 24.25
C GLU A 73 -13.38 2.24 25.22
N GLY A 74 -12.23 1.58 25.25
CA GLY A 74 -11.90 0.63 26.32
C GLY A 74 -12.46 -0.79 26.13
N LEU A 75 -13.07 -1.10 24.98
CA LEU A 75 -13.61 -2.43 24.72
C LEU A 75 -12.54 -3.39 24.18
N PRO A 76 -12.26 -4.52 24.87
CA PRO A 76 -11.34 -5.53 24.36
C PRO A 76 -11.97 -6.28 23.18
N TYR A 77 -11.19 -6.43 22.11
CA TYR A 77 -11.64 -7.08 20.88
C TYR A 77 -10.56 -8.00 20.28
N MET A 78 -11.02 -8.85 19.36
CA MET A 78 -10.17 -9.62 18.45
C MET A 78 -10.72 -9.52 17.03
N LEU A 79 -9.84 -9.26 16.06
CA LEU A 79 -10.10 -9.36 14.64
C LEU A 79 -9.51 -10.66 14.10
N LYS A 80 -10.24 -11.35 13.22
CA LYS A 80 -9.71 -12.47 12.43
C LYS A 80 -10.00 -12.25 10.96
N SER A 81 -8.97 -12.25 10.14
CA SER A 81 -9.09 -12.19 8.68
C SER A 81 -9.09 -13.61 8.10
N ALA A 82 -9.70 -13.79 6.93
CA ALA A 82 -9.80 -15.08 6.23
C ALA A 82 -8.43 -15.69 5.85
N ASP A 83 -7.38 -14.87 5.76
CA ASP A 83 -5.98 -15.27 5.58
C ASP A 83 -5.32 -15.81 6.87
N GLY A 84 -6.06 -15.87 7.98
CA GLY A 84 -5.58 -16.34 9.27
C GLY A 84 -4.92 -15.27 10.14
N LYS A 85 -4.79 -14.02 9.67
CA LYS A 85 -4.26 -12.92 10.48
C LYS A 85 -5.20 -12.62 11.63
N THR A 86 -4.64 -12.49 12.83
CA THR A 86 -5.38 -12.17 14.06
C THR A 86 -4.79 -10.92 14.70
N VAL A 87 -5.65 -10.00 15.12
CA VAL A 87 -5.28 -8.78 15.87
C VAL A 87 -6.10 -8.74 17.14
N GLN A 88 -5.48 -8.43 18.27
CA GLN A 88 -6.17 -8.24 19.55
C GLN A 88 -5.85 -6.85 20.06
N GLY A 89 -6.82 -6.19 20.69
CA GLY A 89 -6.60 -4.85 21.21
C GLY A 89 -7.77 -4.33 22.04
N ILE A 90 -7.70 -3.04 22.34
CA ILE A 90 -8.72 -2.29 23.05
C ILE A 90 -9.14 -1.11 22.16
N THR A 91 -10.44 -0.81 22.09
CA THR A 91 -10.91 0.32 21.27
C THR A 91 -10.34 1.64 21.78
N SER A 92 -9.91 2.49 20.85
CA SER A 92 -9.42 3.84 21.14
C SER A 92 -10.55 4.79 21.60
N ALA A 93 -10.19 6.00 22.05
CA ALA A 93 -11.13 7.08 22.37
C ALA A 93 -12.14 7.41 21.26
N ASN A 94 -11.80 7.12 19.99
CA ASN A 94 -12.70 7.32 18.85
C ASN A 94 -13.56 6.08 18.53
N GLY A 95 -13.51 5.05 19.37
CA GLY A 95 -14.21 3.78 19.22
C GLY A 95 -13.60 2.86 18.17
N LYS A 96 -12.38 3.15 17.69
CA LYS A 96 -11.75 2.40 16.59
C LYS A 96 -10.91 1.23 17.08
N THR A 97 -10.95 0.13 16.34
CA THR A 97 -9.94 -0.93 16.40
C THR A 97 -8.65 -0.50 15.69
N GLU A 98 -7.59 -1.28 15.88
CA GLU A 98 -6.41 -1.21 15.04
C GLU A 98 -6.73 -1.67 13.62
N LEU A 99 -5.83 -1.29 12.71
CA LEU A 99 -5.86 -1.69 11.31
C LEU A 99 -5.45 -3.16 11.17
N ILE A 100 -6.23 -3.90 10.38
CA ILE A 100 -5.82 -5.20 9.86
C ILE A 100 -5.54 -5.04 8.35
N SER A 101 -4.25 -4.99 8.02
CA SER A 101 -3.78 -4.88 6.64
C SER A 101 -3.70 -6.23 5.95
N ALA A 102 -4.02 -6.25 4.64
CA ALA A 102 -3.90 -7.40 3.75
C ALA A 102 -3.44 -6.94 2.36
N ASP A 103 -2.85 -7.84 1.57
CA ASP A 103 -2.42 -7.58 0.18
C ASP A 103 -3.56 -7.72 -0.85
N GLN A 104 -4.69 -8.28 -0.41
CA GLN A 104 -5.92 -8.49 -1.17
C GLN A 104 -7.15 -8.41 -0.25
N ALA A 105 -8.34 -8.31 -0.84
CA ALA A 105 -9.58 -8.25 -0.07
C ALA A 105 -9.83 -9.56 0.69
N HIS A 106 -10.05 -9.45 2.00
CA HIS A 106 -10.42 -10.58 2.87
C HIS A 106 -11.62 -10.21 3.74
N ASP A 107 -12.45 -11.21 4.03
CA ASP A 107 -13.47 -11.08 5.07
C ASP A 107 -12.78 -10.97 6.44
N VAL A 108 -13.21 -9.99 7.24
CA VAL A 108 -12.72 -9.79 8.60
C VAL A 108 -13.86 -9.98 9.59
N GLN A 109 -13.66 -10.88 10.54
CA GLN A 109 -14.57 -11.14 11.65
C GLN A 109 -14.15 -10.33 12.88
N PHE A 110 -15.10 -9.61 13.46
CA PHE A 110 -14.93 -8.85 14.70
C PHE A 110 -15.53 -9.64 15.88
N PHE A 111 -14.73 -9.90 16.91
CA PHE A 111 -15.14 -10.57 18.14
C PHE A 111 -14.97 -9.65 19.33
N LEU A 112 -16.07 -9.36 20.02
CA LEU A 112 -16.04 -8.61 21.27
C LEU A 112 -15.83 -9.55 22.45
N HIS A 113 -14.88 -9.24 23.32
CA HIS A 113 -14.75 -9.97 24.59
C HIS A 113 -15.56 -9.25 25.64
N LEU A 114 -16.82 -9.66 25.79
CA LEU A 114 -17.63 -9.21 26.92
C LEU A 114 -17.11 -9.91 28.17
N ALA A 115 -16.33 -9.20 28.99
CA ALA A 115 -16.06 -9.65 30.34
C ALA A 115 -17.41 -9.79 31.04
N GLY A 116 -17.80 -11.02 31.39
CA GLY A 116 -19.04 -11.29 32.08
C GLY A 116 -19.14 -10.41 33.31
N GLY A 117 -20.21 -9.60 33.38
CA GLY A 117 -20.52 -8.83 34.57
C GLY A 117 -20.68 -9.77 35.75
N SER A 118 -19.85 -9.59 36.78
CA SER A 118 -20.17 -10.09 38.11
C SER A 118 -21.30 -9.21 38.66
N GLU A 119 -22.54 -9.71 38.61
CA GLU A 119 -23.59 -9.33 39.56
C GLU A 119 -23.46 -10.17 40.84
#